data_AF-A0AAN5UIV8-F1
#
_entry.id   AF-A0AAN5UIV8-F1
#
_cell.length_a   1.000
_cell.length_b   1.000
_cell.length_c   1.000
_cell.angle_alpha   90.00
_cell.angle_beta   90.00
_cell.angle_gamma   90.00
#
_symmetry.space_group_name_H-M   'P 1'
#
loop_
_entity.id
_entity.type
_entity.pdbx_description
1 polymer ?
#
loop_
_entity_poly.entity_id
_entity_poly.type
_entity_poly.pdbx_seq_one_letter_code
_entity_poly.pdbx_strand_id
1 'polypeptide(L)'
;KQIRDGQLPSPYQFSNMWLVNLRITGTGMAYRAEEKEFVWRSPQTYLNPQFLERCAGVPVIIDHPEGKTIEDVGERSRIIGTVMLPYIRGDEVWGVCRIYGQEIIDYIQKARGEVSTSPSVVFCGASGGAEVPDVMGEDNFFIEGTPFLIDHVALVPLGVWDKGGKPSGVEVTTPTAEEQL
;
A
#
# COMPACT_ATOMS: atom_id res chain seq x y z
N LYS A 1 -3.57 15.81 -7.58
CA LYS A 1 -2.51 15.93 -8.61
C LYS A 1 -1.30 16.67 -8.06
N GLN A 2 -1.43 17.87 -7.49
CA GLN A 2 -0.30 18.64 -6.94
C GLN A 2 0.59 17.85 -5.94
N ILE A 3 0.01 17.04 -5.05
CA ILE A 3 0.76 16.12 -4.16
C ILE A 3 1.61 15.12 -4.96
N ARG A 4 0.99 14.37 -5.88
CA ARG A 4 1.66 13.44 -6.80
C ARG A 4 2.83 14.10 -7.53
N ASP A 5 2.61 15.33 -7.97
CA ASP A 5 3.57 16.12 -8.76
C ASP A 5 4.63 16.82 -7.88
N GLY A 6 4.61 16.62 -6.56
CA GLY A 6 5.56 17.20 -5.61
C GLY A 6 5.38 18.70 -5.35
N GLN A 7 4.27 19.30 -5.80
CA GLN A 7 3.98 20.73 -5.64
C GLN A 7 3.36 21.06 -4.27
N LEU A 8 2.73 20.07 -3.63
CA LEU A 8 2.25 20.15 -2.26
C LEU A 8 2.92 19.06 -1.42
N PRO A 9 3.22 19.32 -0.14
CA PRO A 9 3.81 18.31 0.73
C PRO A 9 2.78 17.22 1.07
N SER A 10 3.24 16.07 1.56
CA SER A 10 2.39 15.01 2.12
C SER A 10 2.84 14.77 3.56
N PRO A 11 1.93 14.67 4.56
CA PRO A 11 0.49 14.97 4.52
C PRO A 11 0.13 16.44 4.32
N TYR A 12 -0.91 16.75 3.56
CA TYR A 12 -1.44 18.11 3.37
C TYR A 12 -2.88 18.25 3.89
N GLN A 13 -3.13 19.20 4.78
CA GLN A 13 -4.47 19.47 5.28
C GLN A 13 -5.31 20.18 4.22
N PHE A 14 -6.50 19.63 3.92
CA PHE A 14 -7.49 20.24 3.06
C PHE A 14 -8.84 20.25 3.79
N SER A 15 -9.17 21.38 4.42
CA SER A 15 -10.38 21.52 5.24
C SER A 15 -10.44 20.47 6.37
N ASN A 16 -11.49 19.65 6.40
CA ASN A 16 -11.71 18.61 7.41
C ASN A 16 -11.03 17.26 7.09
N MET A 17 -10.20 17.19 6.05
CA MET A 17 -9.50 15.98 5.63
C MET A 17 -8.03 16.27 5.34
N TRP A 18 -7.26 15.19 5.22
CA TRP A 18 -5.85 15.24 4.87
C TRP A 18 -5.61 14.48 3.57
N LEU A 19 -4.71 15.00 2.75
CA LEU A 19 -4.21 14.35 1.56
C LEU A 19 -2.87 13.72 1.88
N VAL A 20 -2.79 12.40 1.80
CA VAL A 20 -1.58 11.63 2.09
C VAL A 20 -1.20 10.81 0.88
N ASN A 21 0.06 10.84 0.50
CA ASN A 21 0.57 10.06 -0.62
C ASN A 21 1.12 8.73 -0.10
N LEU A 22 0.46 7.64 -0.52
CA LEU A 22 0.71 6.29 -0.04
C LEU A 22 1.12 5.40 -1.21
N ARG A 23 2.10 4.52 -1.00
CA ARG A 23 2.32 3.40 -1.90
C ARG A 23 1.15 2.44 -1.75
N ILE A 24 0.59 2.00 -2.87
CA ILE A 24 -0.43 0.94 -2.91
C ILE A 24 0.28 -0.40 -3.05
N THR A 25 1.19 -0.53 -4.02
CA THR A 25 1.93 -1.78 -4.29
C THR A 25 3.22 -1.50 -5.06
N GLY A 26 4.16 -2.44 -5.03
CA GLY A 26 5.29 -2.53 -5.96
C GLY A 26 5.14 -3.64 -6.98
N THR A 27 6.11 -3.73 -7.89
CA THR A 27 6.26 -4.86 -8.83
C THR A 27 7.65 -5.48 -8.72
N GLY A 28 7.85 -6.59 -9.42
CA GLY A 28 9.04 -7.42 -9.33
C GLY A 28 9.00 -8.39 -8.14
N MET A 29 10.17 -8.81 -7.69
CA MET A 29 10.32 -9.80 -6.62
C MET A 29 10.23 -9.14 -5.24
N ALA A 30 9.50 -9.77 -4.33
CA ALA A 30 9.49 -9.47 -2.90
C ALA A 30 9.44 -10.76 -2.09
N TYR A 31 9.82 -10.70 -0.81
CA TYR A 31 9.73 -11.84 0.10
C TYR A 31 8.60 -11.61 1.10
N ARG A 32 7.71 -12.60 1.23
CA ARG A 32 6.62 -12.60 2.19
C ARG A 32 6.99 -13.46 3.39
N ALA A 33 7.31 -12.81 4.51
CA ALA A 33 7.87 -13.48 5.68
C ALA A 33 6.87 -14.40 6.39
N GLU A 34 5.57 -14.05 6.37
CA GLU A 34 4.52 -14.86 7.02
C GLU A 34 4.29 -16.17 6.26
N GLU A 35 4.29 -16.11 4.92
CA GLU A 35 4.11 -17.26 4.03
C GLU A 35 5.42 -18.00 3.70
N LYS A 36 6.57 -17.42 4.07
CA LYS A 36 7.92 -17.93 3.79
C LYS A 36 8.12 -18.25 2.31
N GLU A 37 7.85 -17.26 1.48
CA GLU A 37 7.91 -17.42 0.04
C GLU A 37 8.35 -16.15 -0.69
N PHE A 38 8.95 -16.34 -1.86
CA PHE A 38 9.17 -15.25 -2.80
C PHE A 38 7.93 -15.07 -3.67
N VAL A 39 7.50 -13.83 -3.83
CA VAL A 39 6.42 -13.45 -4.73
C VAL A 39 6.94 -12.60 -5.88
N TRP A 40 6.45 -12.85 -7.08
CA TRP A 40 6.70 -12.03 -8.27
C TRP A 40 5.43 -11.34 -8.76
N ARG A 41 5.42 -10.01 -8.75
CA ARG A 41 4.39 -9.18 -9.39
C ARG A 41 4.85 -8.71 -10.76
N SER A 42 4.15 -9.13 -11.81
CA SER A 42 4.42 -8.70 -13.18
C SER A 42 4.11 -7.20 -13.40
N PRO A 43 5.06 -6.38 -13.89
CA PRO A 43 4.78 -5.00 -14.28
C PRO A 43 3.63 -4.86 -15.28
N GLN A 44 3.48 -5.81 -16.20
CA GLN A 44 2.41 -5.78 -17.20
C GLN A 44 1.02 -5.90 -16.55
N THR A 45 0.91 -6.62 -15.43
CA THR A 45 -0.33 -6.82 -14.69
C THR A 45 -0.68 -5.63 -13.80
N TYR A 46 0.31 -4.99 -13.17
CA TYR A 46 0.11 -3.99 -12.12
C TYR A 46 0.37 -2.54 -12.57
N LEU A 47 1.24 -2.31 -13.57
CA LEU A 47 1.61 -0.97 -14.04
C LEU A 47 0.87 -0.60 -15.33
N ASN A 48 -0.46 -0.62 -15.28
CA ASN A 48 -1.31 -0.26 -16.41
C ASN A 48 -2.57 0.50 -15.96
N PRO A 49 -3.28 1.19 -16.88
CA PRO A 49 -4.47 1.97 -16.55
C PRO A 49 -5.59 1.16 -15.89
N GLN A 50 -5.80 -0.10 -16.31
CA GLN A 50 -6.85 -0.95 -15.74
C GLN A 50 -6.59 -1.27 -14.27
N PHE A 51 -5.34 -1.48 -13.87
CA PHE A 51 -4.98 -1.66 -12.47
C PHE A 51 -5.21 -0.37 -11.67
N LEU A 52 -4.84 0.80 -12.22
CA LEU A 52 -5.10 2.09 -11.57
C LEU A 52 -6.60 2.32 -11.35
N GLU A 53 -7.45 1.95 -12.31
CA GLU A 53 -8.91 2.04 -12.15
C GLU A 53 -9.42 1.21 -10.98
N ARG A 54 -8.87 0.01 -10.76
CA ARG A 54 -9.20 -0.84 -9.60
C ARG A 54 -8.74 -0.24 -8.27
N CYS A 55 -7.69 0.58 -8.28
CA CYS A 55 -7.18 1.24 -7.07
C CYS A 55 -8.02 2.45 -6.65
N ALA A 56 -8.81 3.04 -7.55
CA ALA A 56 -9.63 4.21 -7.21
C ALA A 56 -10.78 3.82 -6.28
N GLY A 57 -10.90 4.49 -5.13
CA GLY A 57 -11.90 4.20 -4.11
C GLY A 57 -11.51 3.12 -3.11
N VAL A 58 -10.35 2.47 -3.27
CA VAL A 58 -9.88 1.44 -2.32
C VAL A 58 -9.78 2.02 -0.91
N PRO A 59 -10.39 1.37 0.10
CA PRO A 59 -10.29 1.77 1.50
C PRO A 59 -8.85 1.82 1.99
N VAL A 60 -8.54 2.83 2.81
CA VAL A 60 -7.31 2.87 3.61
C VAL A 60 -7.68 2.57 5.05
N ILE A 61 -6.98 1.62 5.66
CA ILE A 61 -7.22 1.18 7.03
C ILE A 61 -5.99 1.37 7.91
N ILE A 62 -6.21 1.40 9.22
CA ILE A 62 -5.16 1.30 10.25
C ILE A 62 -5.39 0.05 11.09
N ASP A 63 -4.28 -0.49 11.63
CA ASP A 63 -4.19 -1.74 12.40
C ASP A 63 -4.54 -2.98 11.58
N HIS A 64 -3.51 -3.59 10.97
CA HIS A 64 -3.68 -4.82 10.19
C HIS A 64 -4.35 -5.89 11.08
N PRO A 65 -5.54 -6.36 10.69
CA PRO A 65 -6.27 -7.39 11.42
C PRO A 65 -5.61 -8.76 11.21
N GLU A 66 -5.99 -9.74 12.02
CA GLU A 66 -5.56 -11.14 11.87
C GLU A 66 -6.12 -11.80 10.57
N GLY A 67 -7.07 -11.16 9.86
CA GLY A 67 -7.72 -11.66 8.63
C GLY A 67 -7.20 -11.07 7.31
N LYS A 68 -7.60 -11.65 6.17
CA LYS A 68 -7.10 -11.27 4.82
C LYS A 68 -7.97 -10.25 4.07
N THR A 69 -9.27 -10.16 4.34
CA THR A 69 -10.22 -9.27 3.64
C THR A 69 -10.99 -8.40 4.62
N ILE A 70 -11.52 -7.24 4.20
CA ILE A 70 -12.29 -6.29 5.03
C ILE A 70 -13.59 -6.87 5.63
N GLU A 71 -14.03 -8.05 5.19
CA GLU A 71 -15.15 -8.78 5.80
C GLU A 71 -14.66 -9.70 6.94
N ASP A 72 -13.42 -10.18 6.85
CA ASP A 72 -12.73 -10.98 7.87
C ASP A 72 -12.08 -10.12 8.97
N VAL A 73 -12.10 -8.79 8.80
CA VAL A 73 -11.56 -7.85 9.78
C VAL A 73 -12.68 -7.48 10.75
N GLY A 74 -12.55 -7.93 12.00
CA GLY A 74 -13.55 -7.64 13.04
C GLY A 74 -13.71 -6.13 13.34
N GLU A 75 -14.45 -5.81 14.40
CA GLU A 75 -14.82 -4.43 14.80
C GLU A 75 -13.64 -3.45 15.10
N ARG A 76 -12.39 -3.91 15.04
CA ARG A 76 -11.20 -3.15 15.45
C ARG A 76 -10.49 -2.40 14.32
N SER A 77 -10.58 -2.86 13.07
CA SER A 77 -9.92 -2.19 11.94
C SER A 77 -10.74 -0.99 11.50
N ARG A 78 -10.14 0.20 11.56
CA ARG A 78 -10.82 1.46 11.23
C ARG A 78 -10.48 1.85 9.80
N ILE A 79 -11.49 1.99 8.95
CA ILE A 79 -11.36 2.71 7.68
C ILE A 79 -11.09 4.17 8.03
N ILE A 80 -9.86 4.61 7.76
CA ILE A 80 -9.39 5.97 8.00
C ILE A 80 -9.47 6.84 6.74
N GLY A 81 -9.76 6.23 5.59
CA GLY A 81 -9.73 6.95 4.33
C GLY A 81 -9.96 6.10 3.10
N THR A 82 -9.63 6.69 1.95
CA THR A 82 -9.76 6.04 0.63
C THR A 82 -8.77 6.62 -0.38
N VAL A 83 -8.35 5.80 -1.34
CA VAL A 83 -7.54 6.19 -2.48
C VAL A 83 -8.37 7.05 -3.44
N MET A 84 -7.95 8.29 -3.70
CA MET A 84 -8.63 9.15 -4.70
C MET A 84 -7.98 9.12 -6.07
N LEU A 85 -6.64 9.16 -6.10
CA LEU A 85 -5.87 9.34 -7.31
C LEU A 85 -4.72 8.35 -7.32
N PRO A 86 -4.93 7.15 -7.85
CA PRO A 86 -3.86 6.20 -8.10
C PRO A 86 -3.03 6.65 -9.31
N TYR A 87 -1.73 6.38 -9.29
CA TYR A 87 -0.79 6.69 -10.36
C TYR A 87 0.45 5.79 -10.28
N ILE A 88 1.18 5.70 -11.39
CA ILE A 88 2.44 4.93 -11.45
C ILE A 88 3.61 5.86 -11.12
N ARG A 89 4.53 5.39 -10.27
CA ARG A 89 5.80 6.03 -9.94
C ARG A 89 6.90 4.96 -10.00
N GLY A 90 7.72 5.00 -11.05
CA GLY A 90 8.74 3.98 -11.28
C GLY A 90 8.11 2.59 -11.48
N ASP A 91 8.55 1.62 -10.68
CA ASP A 91 8.07 0.23 -10.65
C ASP A 91 6.93 0.00 -9.61
N GLU A 92 6.35 1.08 -9.11
CA GLU A 92 5.32 1.05 -8.06
C GLU A 92 4.04 1.78 -8.47
N VAL A 93 2.94 1.39 -7.81
CA VAL A 93 1.67 2.11 -7.85
C VAL A 93 1.52 2.86 -6.53
N TRP A 94 1.29 4.16 -6.66
CA TRP A 94 1.07 5.09 -5.56
C TRP A 94 -0.32 5.70 -5.66
N GLY A 95 -0.80 6.30 -4.58
CA GLY A 95 -2.10 6.93 -4.50
C GLY A 95 -2.09 8.16 -3.62
N VAL A 96 -2.73 9.23 -4.09
CA VAL A 96 -3.13 10.31 -3.18
C VAL A 96 -4.43 9.88 -2.50
N CYS A 97 -4.37 9.68 -1.21
CA CYS A 97 -5.46 9.22 -0.37
C CYS A 97 -6.08 10.37 0.43
N ARG A 98 -7.40 10.34 0.60
CA ARG A 98 -8.07 11.15 1.62
C ARG A 98 -8.02 10.38 2.92
N ILE A 99 -7.49 11.00 3.96
CA ILE A 99 -7.42 10.45 5.32
C ILE A 99 -8.16 11.41 6.26
N TYR A 100 -8.92 10.84 7.19
CA TYR A 100 -9.65 11.55 8.25
C TYR A 100 -9.06 11.24 9.62
N GLY A 101 -9.18 12.20 10.55
CA GLY A 101 -8.66 12.08 11.91
C GLY A 101 -7.27 12.70 12.05
N GLN A 102 -7.14 13.70 12.94
CA GLN A 102 -5.84 14.34 13.24
C GLN A 102 -4.89 13.34 13.89
N GLU A 103 -5.41 12.44 14.72
CA GLU A 103 -4.69 11.39 15.41
C GLU A 103 -3.92 10.46 14.46
N ILE A 104 -4.47 10.20 13.27
CA ILE A 104 -3.84 9.38 12.24
C ILE A 104 -2.65 10.11 11.62
N ILE A 105 -2.81 11.42 11.40
CA ILE A 105 -1.77 12.27 10.83
C ILE A 105 -0.64 12.50 11.83
N ASP A 106 -0.96 12.68 13.10
CA ASP A 106 0.02 12.77 14.17
C ASP A 106 0.81 11.46 14.30
N TYR A 107 0.14 10.31 14.14
CA TYR A 107 0.81 9.00 14.09
C TYR A 107 1.78 8.91 12.90
N ILE A 108 1.33 9.22 11.68
CA ILE A 108 2.17 9.19 10.47
C ILE A 108 3.38 10.11 10.60
N GLN A 109 3.20 11.32 11.13
CA GLN A 109 4.28 12.28 11.31
C GLN A 109 5.28 11.85 12.39
N LYS A 110 4.80 11.30 13.51
CA LYS A 110 5.67 10.77 14.57
C LYS A 110 6.46 9.55 14.10
N ALA A 111 5.83 8.67 13.32
CA ALA A 111 6.44 7.47 12.74
C ALA A 111 7.11 7.74 11.38
N ARG A 112 7.59 8.96 11.13
CA ARG A 112 8.23 9.35 9.85
C ARG A 112 9.40 8.41 9.54
N GLY A 113 9.29 7.65 8.45
CA GLY A 113 10.30 6.66 8.04
C GLY A 113 10.22 5.31 8.77
N GLU A 114 9.21 5.12 9.60
CA GLU A 114 8.94 3.89 10.38
C GLU A 114 7.56 3.29 10.08
N VAL A 115 6.81 3.89 9.14
CA VAL A 115 5.51 3.41 8.69
C VAL A 115 5.51 3.23 7.17
N SER A 116 4.83 2.17 6.72
CA SER A 116 4.68 1.76 5.34
C SER A 116 3.24 1.32 5.08
N THR A 117 3.04 0.64 3.97
CA THR A 117 1.73 0.17 3.52
C THR A 117 1.76 -1.28 3.07
N SER A 118 0.63 -1.95 3.25
CA SER A 118 0.40 -3.32 2.76
C SER A 118 -0.95 -3.38 2.04
N PRO A 119 -1.01 -3.74 0.74
CA PRO A 119 -2.26 -3.97 0.04
C PRO A 119 -2.78 -5.39 0.30
N SER A 120 -4.09 -5.54 0.47
CA SER A 120 -4.75 -6.84 0.30
C SER A 120 -5.34 -6.95 -1.10
N VAL A 121 -5.12 -8.11 -1.73
CA VAL A 121 -5.61 -8.40 -3.06
C VAL A 121 -6.36 -9.73 -3.06
N VAL A 122 -7.46 -9.78 -3.80
CA VAL A 122 -8.30 -10.98 -3.94
C VAL A 122 -8.23 -11.45 -5.38
N PHE A 123 -8.06 -12.75 -5.56
CA PHE A 123 -8.09 -13.43 -6.86
C PHE A 123 -9.40 -14.21 -7.03
N CYS A 124 -9.86 -14.40 -8.26
CA CYS A 124 -11.08 -15.14 -8.56
C CYS A 124 -10.86 -16.14 -9.71
N GLY A 125 -11.20 -17.41 -9.48
CA GLY A 125 -11.13 -18.47 -10.50
C GLY A 125 -9.74 -18.59 -11.12
N ALA A 126 -9.67 -18.56 -12.46
CA ALA A 126 -8.43 -18.70 -13.22
C ALA A 126 -7.49 -17.47 -13.15
N SER A 127 -7.85 -16.41 -12.41
CA SER A 127 -6.99 -15.25 -12.21
C SER A 127 -5.98 -15.42 -11.07
N GLY A 128 -6.06 -16.54 -10.35
CA GLY A 128 -5.10 -16.92 -9.31
C GLY A 128 -3.68 -17.02 -9.86
N GLY A 129 -2.71 -16.68 -9.02
CA GLY A 129 -1.31 -16.85 -9.36
C GLY A 129 -0.92 -18.31 -9.55
N ALA A 130 0.30 -18.54 -10.04
CA ALA A 130 0.89 -19.85 -10.17
C ALA A 130 1.90 -20.06 -9.05
N GLU A 131 1.70 -21.10 -8.24
CA GLU A 131 2.77 -21.66 -7.43
C GLU A 131 3.75 -22.35 -8.36
N VAL A 132 5.02 -21.99 -8.27
CA VAL A 132 6.11 -22.67 -8.95
C VAL A 132 6.71 -23.62 -7.92
N PRO A 133 6.50 -24.94 -8.05
CA PRO A 133 7.11 -25.91 -7.16
C PRO A 133 8.62 -25.75 -7.22
N ASP A 134 9.22 -25.72 -6.06
CA ASP A 134 10.64 -25.54 -5.88
C ASP A 134 11.45 -26.64 -6.61
N VAL A 135 12.43 -26.21 -7.41
CA VAL A 135 13.36 -27.09 -8.15
C VAL A 135 14.69 -27.24 -7.40
N MET A 136 14.97 -26.41 -6.37
CA MET A 136 16.32 -26.26 -5.78
C MET A 136 16.42 -26.17 -4.23
N GLY A 137 15.33 -26.07 -3.47
CA GLY A 137 15.32 -26.23 -2.00
C GLY A 137 14.81 -25.02 -1.18
N GLU A 138 13.77 -25.29 -0.39
CA GLU A 138 13.28 -24.68 0.85
C GLU A 138 12.26 -23.53 0.79
N ASP A 139 12.32 -22.60 -0.17
CA ASP A 139 11.37 -21.48 -0.26
C ASP A 139 10.40 -21.62 -1.45
N ASN A 140 9.10 -21.44 -1.20
CA ASN A 140 8.09 -21.44 -2.27
C ASN A 140 8.24 -20.18 -3.15
N PHE A 141 7.89 -20.31 -4.43
CA PHE A 141 7.85 -19.18 -5.36
C PHE A 141 6.45 -19.01 -5.94
N PHE A 142 5.86 -17.83 -5.74
CA PHE A 142 4.52 -17.51 -6.20
C PHE A 142 4.56 -16.43 -7.29
N ILE A 143 4.12 -16.79 -8.49
CA ILE A 143 3.91 -15.82 -9.57
C ILE A 143 2.49 -15.29 -9.44
N GLU A 144 2.36 -14.02 -9.08
CA GLU A 144 1.06 -13.43 -8.81
C GLU A 144 0.28 -13.20 -10.11
N GLY A 145 -0.99 -13.61 -10.11
CA GLY A 145 -1.89 -13.49 -11.25
C GLY A 145 -2.51 -12.09 -11.35
N THR A 146 -3.58 -11.96 -12.14
CA THR A 146 -4.32 -10.70 -12.24
C THR A 146 -5.27 -10.57 -11.06
N PRO A 147 -5.11 -9.59 -10.17
CA PRO A 147 -6.01 -9.41 -9.05
C PRO A 147 -7.41 -9.02 -9.54
N PHE A 148 -8.42 -9.67 -8.97
CA PHE A 148 -9.82 -9.37 -9.21
C PHE A 148 -10.23 -8.08 -8.48
N LEU A 149 -9.81 -7.97 -7.22
CA LEU A 149 -10.10 -6.85 -6.34
C LEU A 149 -8.83 -6.45 -5.57
N ILE A 150 -8.66 -5.14 -5.36
CA ILE A 150 -7.80 -4.60 -4.32
C ILE A 150 -8.72 -4.25 -3.17
N ASP A 151 -8.65 -5.00 -2.08
CA ASP A 151 -9.63 -4.95 -1.00
C ASP A 151 -9.41 -3.73 -0.10
N HIS A 152 -8.16 -3.52 0.33
CA HIS A 152 -7.75 -2.36 1.11
C HIS A 152 -6.25 -2.09 1.00
N VAL A 153 -5.83 -0.92 1.47
CA VAL A 153 -4.42 -0.60 1.77
C VAL A 153 -4.30 -0.31 3.27
N ALA A 154 -3.55 -1.13 4.00
CA ALA A 154 -3.32 -0.95 5.43
C ALA A 154 -2.06 -0.12 5.68
N LEU A 155 -2.11 0.79 6.65
CA LEU A 155 -0.92 1.34 7.27
C LEU A 155 -0.30 0.28 8.18
N VAL A 156 0.99 0.00 7.98
CA VAL A 156 1.73 -1.05 8.71
C VAL A 156 3.14 -0.56 9.05
N PRO A 157 3.82 -1.10 10.08
CA PRO A 157 5.21 -0.75 10.36
C PRO A 157 6.14 -1.09 9.21
N LEU A 158 5.96 -2.24 8.55
CA LEU A 158 6.77 -2.68 7.42
C LEU A 158 5.89 -3.40 6.40
N GLY A 159 5.98 -3.01 5.13
CA GLY A 159 5.26 -3.62 4.03
C GLY A 159 6.13 -4.61 3.26
N VAL A 160 5.50 -5.62 2.66
CA VAL A 160 6.18 -6.57 1.76
C VAL A 160 6.97 -5.86 0.65
N TRP A 161 6.42 -4.74 0.15
CA TRP A 161 7.03 -3.95 -0.93
C TRP A 161 8.18 -3.05 -0.49
N ASP A 162 8.50 -3.00 0.80
CA ASP A 162 9.76 -2.41 1.25
C ASP A 162 10.96 -3.31 0.88
N LYS A 163 10.72 -4.56 0.47
CA LYS A 163 11.74 -5.50 -0.06
C LYS A 163 12.94 -5.66 0.90
N GLY A 164 12.67 -5.71 2.21
CA GLY A 164 13.68 -5.79 3.27
C GLY A 164 14.41 -4.48 3.57
N GLY A 165 14.06 -3.39 2.87
CA GLY A 165 14.51 -2.04 3.17
C GLY A 165 13.76 -1.41 4.34
N LYS A 166 14.05 -0.12 4.57
CA LYS A 166 13.32 0.67 5.55
C LYS A 166 11.88 0.93 5.09
N PRO A 167 10.93 1.11 6.01
CA PRO A 167 9.57 1.53 5.70
C PRO A 167 9.54 2.76 4.78
N SER A 168 8.89 2.62 3.63
CA SER A 168 8.88 3.64 2.58
C SER A 168 7.51 3.85 1.93
N GLY A 169 6.49 3.11 2.38
CA GLY A 169 5.15 3.16 1.79
C GLY A 169 4.33 4.42 2.11
N VAL A 170 4.82 5.33 2.96
CA VAL A 170 4.14 6.58 3.31
C VAL A 170 5.07 7.77 3.04
N GLU A 171 4.66 8.68 2.17
CA GLU A 171 5.44 9.88 1.88
C GLU A 171 5.16 10.97 2.91
N VAL A 172 6.22 11.38 3.63
CA VAL A 172 6.19 12.44 4.64
C VAL A 172 7.21 13.53 4.29
N THR A 173 6.75 14.52 3.54
CA THR A 173 7.48 15.71 3.10
C THR A 173 7.00 17.00 3.77
N THR A 174 5.94 16.93 4.58
CA THR A 174 5.53 18.05 5.42
C THR A 174 6.63 18.38 6.42
N PRO A 175 7.10 19.65 6.45
CA PRO A 175 8.18 20.03 7.35
C PRO A 175 7.74 19.88 8.80
N THR A 176 8.62 19.36 9.65
CA THR A 176 8.41 19.36 11.10
C THR A 176 8.41 20.80 11.63
N ALA A 177 7.89 21.01 12.84
CA ALA A 177 7.92 22.33 13.47
C ALA A 177 9.36 22.87 13.65
N GLU A 178 10.34 21.98 13.79
CA GLU A 178 11.76 22.31 13.89
C GLU A 178 12.38 22.70 12.54
N GLU A 179 11.93 22.08 11.45
CA GLU A 179 12.39 22.38 10.07
C GLU A 179 11.83 23.71 9.53
N GLN A 180 10.90 24.34 10.24
CA GLN A 180 10.27 25.63 9.88
C GLN A 180 10.86 26.83 10.63
N LEU A 181 11.77 26.61 11.58
CA LEU A 181 12.47 27.62 12.37
C LEU A 181 13.86 27.93 11.77
#